data_AF-A0A842KWZ3-F1
#
_entry.id   AF-A0A842KWZ3-F1
#
_cell.length_a   1.000
_cell.length_b   1.000
_cell.length_c   1.000
_cell.angle_alpha   90.00
_cell.angle_beta   90.00
_cell.angle_gamma   90.00
#
_symmetry.space_group_name_H-M   'P 1'
#
loop_
_entity.id
_entity.type
_entity.pdbx_description
1 polymer ?
#
loop_
_entity_poly.entity_id
_entity_poly.type
_entity_poly.pdbx_seq_one_letter_code
_entity_poly.pdbx_strand_id
1 'polypeptide(L)'
;MSKKCYDNYMSLKKSVNVNEIIDYIVLLGNDEGLKIEVEDLGGKRLKIYVNKTGLEYVMSVVYDNNKEENFIFSNINEICENLFKLIEKKRVLEAILY
;
A
#
# COMPACT_ATOMS: atom_id res chain seq x y z
N MET A 1 15.72 19.74 2.14
CA MET A 1 14.79 19.01 3.02
C MET A 1 13.48 18.82 2.26
N SER A 2 13.30 17.68 1.60
CA SER A 2 12.04 17.35 0.93
C SER A 2 10.98 17.01 1.97
N LYS A 3 9.91 17.81 2.02
CA LYS A 3 8.71 17.52 2.80
C LYS A 3 8.12 16.23 2.24
N LYS A 4 8.27 15.11 2.95
CA LYS A 4 7.56 13.88 2.60
C LYS A 4 6.08 14.13 2.90
N CYS A 5 5.27 14.28 1.86
CA CYS A 5 3.85 14.58 1.96
C CYS A 5 3.10 13.32 2.41
N TYR A 6 3.02 13.04 3.71
CA TYR A 6 2.31 11.89 4.26
C TYR A 6 0.83 12.16 4.57
N ASP A 7 0.31 13.38 4.42
CA ASP A 7 -0.88 13.75 5.21
C ASP A 7 -2.26 13.24 4.77
N ASN A 8 -2.46 12.72 3.55
CA ASN A 8 -3.77 12.22 3.10
C ASN A 8 -3.77 10.73 2.72
N TYR A 9 -3.95 9.83 3.69
CA TYR A 9 -4.11 8.39 3.43
C TYR A 9 -5.55 8.05 3.01
N MET A 10 -5.73 7.21 1.99
CA MET A 10 -7.04 6.59 1.76
C MET A 10 -7.25 5.51 2.83
N SER A 11 -8.18 5.77 3.73
CA SER A 11 -8.52 4.85 4.82
C SER A 11 -9.32 3.67 4.25
N LEU A 12 -8.80 2.44 4.30
CA LEU A 12 -9.58 1.26 3.91
C LEU A 12 -10.63 0.94 4.98
N LYS A 13 -11.75 1.66 4.96
CA LYS A 13 -12.94 1.19 5.68
C LYS A 13 -13.58 0.04 4.92
N LYS A 14 -13.19 -1.19 5.28
CA LYS A 14 -13.86 -2.49 5.04
C LYS A 14 -14.18 -2.94 3.60
N SER A 15 -14.17 -2.10 2.58
CA SER A 15 -14.44 -2.51 1.19
C SER A 15 -13.73 -1.61 0.18
N VAL A 16 -12.41 -1.75 0.05
CA VAL A 16 -11.75 -1.23 -1.15
C VAL A 16 -11.78 -2.30 -2.22
N ASN A 17 -12.28 -1.92 -3.38
CA ASN A 17 -12.31 -2.77 -4.55
C ASN A 17 -10.89 -2.91 -5.09
N VAL A 18 -10.43 -4.16 -5.22
CA VAL A 18 -9.13 -4.50 -5.81
C VAL A 18 -8.94 -3.85 -7.18
N ASN A 19 -10.00 -3.80 -7.97
CA ASN A 19 -9.96 -3.19 -9.30
C ASN A 19 -9.75 -1.67 -9.24
N GLU A 20 -10.34 -0.98 -8.25
CA GLU A 20 -10.11 0.46 -8.06
C GLU A 20 -8.66 0.74 -7.69
N ILE A 21 -8.04 -0.09 -6.84
CA ILE A 21 -6.60 0.05 -6.51
C ILE A 21 -5.75 -0.10 -7.75
N ILE A 22 -6.03 -1.10 -8.59
CA ILE A 22 -5.29 -1.33 -9.84
C ILE A 22 -5.44 -0.12 -10.77
N ASP A 23 -6.67 0.35 -10.99
CA ASP A 23 -6.94 1.50 -11.85
C ASP A 23 -6.19 2.74 -11.36
N TYR A 24 -6.16 2.98 -10.04
CA TYR A 24 -5.37 4.08 -9.48
C TYR A 24 -3.87 3.92 -9.76
N ILE A 25 -3.29 2.73 -9.56
CA ILE A 25 -1.86 2.50 -9.81
C ILE A 25 -1.52 2.66 -11.30
N VAL A 26 -2.41 2.21 -12.20
CA VAL A 26 -2.26 2.38 -13.66
C VAL A 26 -2.26 3.85 -14.03
N LEU A 27 -3.12 4.64 -13.40
CA LEU A 27 -3.28 6.07 -13.67
C LEU A 27 -2.25 6.96 -12.96
N LEU A 28 -1.36 6.42 -12.12
CA LEU A 28 -0.35 7.22 -11.43
C LEU A 28 0.55 7.96 -12.44
N GLY A 29 0.51 9.29 -12.36
CA GLY A 29 1.48 10.17 -12.97
C GLY A 29 2.85 10.08 -12.30
N ASN A 30 3.86 10.73 -12.91
CA ASN A 30 5.16 10.87 -12.26
C ASN A 30 5.02 11.72 -11.00
N ASP A 31 5.67 11.27 -9.91
CA ASP A 31 5.65 11.90 -8.58
C ASP A 31 4.28 11.89 -7.88
N GLU A 32 3.30 11.18 -8.44
CA GLU A 32 2.05 10.88 -7.77
C GLU A 32 2.17 9.59 -6.95
N GLY A 33 1.30 9.46 -5.94
CA GLY A 33 1.27 8.26 -5.12
C GLY A 33 -0.10 7.96 -4.51
N LEU A 34 -0.38 6.67 -4.43
CA LEU A 34 -1.52 6.07 -3.76
C LEU A 34 -1.15 5.72 -2.33
N LYS A 35 -1.96 6.16 -1.37
CA LYS A 35 -1.81 5.84 0.04
C LYS A 35 -2.94 4.95 0.49
N ILE A 36 -2.59 3.85 1.14
CA ILE A 36 -3.47 2.76 1.49
C ILE A 36 -3.27 2.49 2.98
N GLU A 37 -4.30 2.60 3.80
CA GLU A 37 -4.23 2.22 5.22
C GLU A 37 -5.11 1.01 5.49
N VAL A 38 -4.49 -0.13 5.82
CA VAL A 38 -5.16 -1.37 6.19
C VAL A 38 -5.19 -1.47 7.71
N GLU A 39 -6.38 -1.54 8.30
CA GLU A 39 -6.58 -1.88 9.71
C GLU A 39 -7.03 -3.35 9.80
N ASP A 40 -6.39 -4.08 10.70
CA ASP A 40 -6.72 -5.47 10.99
C ASP A 40 -7.80 -5.58 12.09
N LEU A 41 -8.43 -6.74 12.29
CA LEU A 41 -9.48 -6.94 13.30
C LEU A 41 -8.97 -6.70 14.73
N GLY A 42 -7.66 -6.87 14.96
CA GLY A 42 -6.98 -6.52 16.21
C GLY A 42 -6.69 -5.03 16.39
N GLY A 43 -7.05 -4.17 15.42
CA GLY A 43 -6.85 -2.72 15.46
C GLY A 43 -5.41 -2.28 15.13
N LYS A 44 -4.55 -3.19 14.67
CA LYS A 44 -3.20 -2.85 14.17
C LYS A 44 -3.31 -2.32 12.76
N ARG A 45 -2.50 -1.30 12.47
CA ARG A 45 -2.52 -0.59 11.20
C ARG A 45 -1.27 -0.89 10.37
N LEU A 46 -1.50 -1.00 9.07
CA LEU A 46 -0.47 -1.11 8.06
C LEU A 46 -0.70 0.00 7.05
N LYS A 47 0.24 0.94 6.96
CA LYS A 47 0.19 2.04 6.00
C LYS A 47 1.07 1.69 4.83
N ILE A 48 0.50 1.59 3.65
CA ILE A 48 1.19 1.30 2.41
C ILE A 48 1.13 2.56 1.54
N TYR A 49 2.26 2.94 0.97
CA TYR A 49 2.37 4.03 0.02
C TYR A 49 2.95 3.48 -1.27
N VAL A 50 2.29 3.74 -2.39
CA VAL A 50 2.74 3.36 -3.71
C VAL A 50 2.94 4.64 -4.50
N ASN A 51 4.12 4.89 -5.04
CA ASN A 51 4.37 6.04 -5.91
C ASN A 51 5.11 5.65 -7.17
N LYS A 52 4.95 6.43 -8.22
CA LYS A 52 5.67 6.24 -9.48
C LYS A 52 6.78 7.27 -9.60
N THR A 53 8.00 6.80 -9.80
CA THR A 53 9.20 7.63 -9.96
C THR A 53 9.84 7.30 -11.31
N GLY A 54 9.54 8.11 -12.33
CA GLY A 54 9.99 7.85 -13.70
C GLY A 54 9.37 6.58 -14.29
N LEU A 55 10.18 5.54 -14.48
CA LEU A 55 9.73 4.24 -15.00
C LEU A 55 9.50 3.20 -13.90
N GLU A 56 9.83 3.52 -12.65
CA GLU A 56 9.76 2.60 -11.52
C GLU A 56 8.57 2.94 -10.62
N TYR A 57 8.06 1.91 -9.95
CA TYR A 57 7.07 2.03 -8.89
C TYR A 57 7.75 1.69 -7.55
N VAL A 58 7.50 2.51 -6.55
CA VAL A 58 8.04 2.34 -5.21
C VAL A 58 6.87 2.08 -4.27
N MET A 59 6.93 0.99 -3.51
CA MET A 59 5.99 0.64 -2.46
C MET A 59 6.67 0.75 -1.09
N SER A 60 6.25 1.71 -0.27
CA SER A 60 6.66 1.85 1.12
C SER A 60 5.61 1.25 2.05
N VAL A 61 6.01 0.33 2.92
CA VAL A 61 5.15 -0.30 3.91
C VAL A 61 5.60 0.14 5.30
N VAL A 62 4.72 0.82 6.02
CA VAL A 62 4.93 1.33 7.38
C VAL A 62 4.04 0.55 8.34
N TYR A 63 4.69 -0.12 9.29
CA TYR A 63 4.04 -0.91 10.34
C TYR A 63 3.81 -0.05 11.60
N ASP A 64 2.93 -0.47 12.50
CA ASP A 64 2.63 0.25 13.77
C ASP A 64 3.86 0.53 14.65
N ASN A 65 4.90 -0.30 14.57
CA ASN A 65 6.15 -0.08 15.29
C ASN A 65 7.06 0.95 14.61
N ASN A 66 6.55 1.72 13.63
CA ASN A 66 7.27 2.66 12.77
C ASN A 66 8.41 2.02 11.96
N LYS A 67 8.44 0.70 11.82
CA LYS A 67 9.32 0.05 10.84
C LYS A 67 8.81 0.40 9.44
N GLU A 68 9.71 0.84 8.59
CA GLU A 68 9.44 1.15 7.18
C GLU A 68 10.23 0.18 6.30
N GLU A 69 9.56 -0.47 5.36
CA GLU A 69 10.16 -1.30 4.33
C GLU A 69 9.82 -0.72 2.96
N ASN A 70 10.82 -0.59 2.09
CA ASN A 70 10.66 -0.02 0.75
C ASN A 70 10.96 -1.10 -0.29
N PHE A 71 10.06 -1.23 -1.26
CA PHE A 71 10.16 -2.17 -2.37
C PHE A 71 10.10 -1.40 -3.68
N ILE A 72 10.94 -1.76 -4.65
CA ILE A 72 11.01 -1.09 -5.95
C ILE A 72 10.63 -2.12 -7.02
N PHE A 73 9.77 -1.72 -7.94
CA PHE A 73 9.26 -2.55 -9.03
C PHE A 73 9.37 -1.79 -10.34
N SER A 74 9.77 -2.49 -11.40
CA SER A 74 9.80 -1.93 -12.76
C SER A 74 8.51 -2.19 -13.53
N ASN A 75 7.61 -3.00 -12.97
CA ASN A 75 6.39 -3.46 -13.62
C ASN A 75 5.17 -3.26 -12.72
N ILE A 76 4.09 -2.75 -13.31
CA ILE A 76 2.82 -2.55 -12.63
C ILE A 76 2.20 -3.86 -12.11
N ASN A 77 2.36 -4.95 -12.85
CA ASN A 77 1.81 -6.24 -12.44
C ASN A 77 2.50 -6.76 -11.17
N GLU A 78 3.82 -6.57 -11.07
CA GLU A 78 4.60 -7.02 -9.90
C GLU A 78 4.24 -6.25 -8.63
N ILE A 79 4.08 -4.92 -8.73
CA ILE A 79 3.68 -4.11 -7.56
C ILE A 79 2.25 -4.44 -7.13
N CYS A 80 1.31 -4.58 -8.08
CA CYS A 80 -0.06 -4.99 -7.79
C CYS A 80 -0.10 -6.35 -7.10
N GLU A 81 0.58 -7.37 -7.63
CA GLU A 81 0.65 -8.69 -6.99
C GLU A 81 1.22 -8.65 -5.58
N ASN A 82 2.30 -7.91 -5.35
CA ASN A 82 2.90 -7.79 -4.02
C ASN A 82 2.00 -7.04 -3.04
N LEU A 83 1.35 -5.97 -3.49
CA LEU A 83 0.38 -5.23 -2.72
C LEU A 83 -0.79 -6.12 -2.28
N PHE A 84 -1.35 -6.91 -3.20
CA PHE A 84 -2.44 -7.83 -2.87
C PHE A 84 -1.99 -8.94 -1.94
N LYS A 85 -0.81 -9.55 -2.17
CA LYS A 85 -0.24 -10.55 -1.24
C LYS A 85 -0.06 -9.97 0.16
N LEU A 86 0.37 -8.72 0.31
CA LEU A 86 0.51 -8.05 1.61
C LEU A 86 -0.85 -7.87 2.30
N ILE A 87 -1.84 -7.35 1.56
CA ILE A 87 -3.20 -7.13 2.08
C ILE A 87 -3.85 -8.47 2.48
N GLU A 88 -3.77 -9.49 1.63
CA GLU A 88 -4.30 -10.82 1.90
C GLU A 88 -3.59 -11.52 3.05
N LYS A 89 -2.25 -11.55 3.05
CA LYS A 89 -1.47 -12.16 4.14
C LYS A 89 -1.84 -11.53 5.49
N LYS A 90 -2.07 -10.21 5.52
CA LYS A 90 -2.50 -9.53 6.73
C LYS A 90 -3.89 -9.97 7.19
N ARG A 91 -4.84 -10.14 6.27
CA ARG A 91 -6.18 -10.70 6.56
C ARG A 91 -6.14 -12.18 7.00
N VAL A 92 -5.30 -13.01 6.38
CA VAL A 92 -5.19 -14.45 6.66
C VAL A 92 -4.51 -14.74 8.00
N LEU A 93 -3.45 -14.02 8.35
CA LEU A 93 -2.77 -14.20 9.65
C LEU A 93 -3.71 -13.99 10.84
N GLU A 94 -4.71 -13.13 10.71
CA GLU A 94 -5.73 -12.96 11.76
C GLU A 94 -6.75 -14.08 11.79
N ALA A 95 -7.20 -14.58 10.64
CA ALA A 95 -8.16 -15.70 10.58
C ALA A 95 -7.64 -16.98 11.25
N ILE A 96 -6.32 -17.12 11.42
CA ILE A 96 -5.67 -18.26 12.09
C ILE A 96 -5.46 -17.99 13.60
N LEU A 97 -5.47 -16.73 14.04
CA LEU A 97 -5.27 -16.34 15.45
C LEU A 97 -6.58 -16.29 16.26
N TYR A 98 -7.72 -16.56 15.63
CA TYR A 98 -9.05 -16.72 16.23
C TYR A 98 -9.52 -18.17 16.11
#